data_AF-A0A9D6NPJ9-F1
#
_entry.id   AF-A0A9D6NPJ9-F1
#
_cell.length_a   1.000
_cell.length_b   1.000
_cell.length_c   1.000
_cell.angle_alpha   90.00
_cell.angle_beta   90.00
_cell.angle_gamma   90.00
#
_symmetry.space_group_name_H-M   'P 1'
#
loop_
_entity.id
_entity.type
_entity.pdbx_description
1 polymer ?
#
loop_
_entity_poly.entity_id
_entity_poly.type
_entity_poly.pdbx_seq_one_letter_code
_entity_poly.pdbx_strand_id
1 'polypeptide(L)'
;MKKKRTEITVETERVLVIRRGRHSVSAWCDGCAQQVQVVTAEEAASIVGVSRRTIYRWADAEKIHFTEISDGRLLICTNSLDACRQEKRDEPNGPS
;
A
#
# COMPACT_ATOMS: atom_id res chain seq x y z
N MET A 1 -22.63 33.05 28.47
CA MET A 1 -23.00 31.95 27.54
C MET A 1 -21.77 31.09 27.23
N LYS A 2 -21.86 29.76 27.37
CA LYS A 2 -20.72 28.83 27.15
C LYS A 2 -20.73 28.34 25.69
N LYS A 3 -19.62 28.50 24.97
CA LYS A 3 -19.43 28.07 23.57
C LYS A 3 -19.33 26.53 23.54
N LYS A 4 -20.25 25.85 22.86
CA LYS A 4 -20.16 24.41 22.60
C LYS A 4 -19.21 24.20 21.42
N ARG A 5 -18.16 23.41 21.63
CA ARG A 5 -17.18 23.05 20.61
C ARG A 5 -17.64 21.73 20.02
N THR A 6 -17.97 21.71 18.72
CA THR A 6 -18.36 20.49 18.01
C THR A 6 -17.07 19.79 17.57
N GLU A 7 -16.68 18.74 18.28
CA GLU A 7 -15.61 17.84 17.84
C GLU A 7 -16.20 16.91 16.79
N ILE A 8 -15.85 17.13 15.53
CA ILE A 8 -16.20 16.24 14.43
C ILE A 8 -15.12 15.15 14.41
N THR A 9 -15.37 14.05 15.11
CA THR A 9 -14.52 12.85 15.00
C THR A 9 -14.83 12.20 13.66
N VAL A 10 -13.93 12.37 12.69
CA VAL A 10 -14.01 11.68 11.39
C VAL A 10 -13.55 10.25 11.62
N GLU A 11 -14.48 9.36 12.00
CA GLU A 11 -14.25 7.92 12.01
C GLU A 11 -14.27 7.43 10.56
N THR A 12 -13.09 7.21 9.98
CA THR A 12 -12.98 6.61 8.64
C THR A 12 -13.26 5.11 8.74
N GLU A 13 -14.52 4.72 8.58
CA GLU A 13 -14.92 3.32 8.45
C GLU A 13 -14.36 2.74 7.14
N ARG A 14 -13.22 2.05 7.22
CA ARG A 14 -12.60 1.36 6.07
C ARG A 14 -13.16 -0.05 5.97
N VAL A 15 -14.01 -0.31 4.98
CA VAL A 15 -14.51 -1.67 4.70
C VAL A 15 -13.44 -2.46 3.94
N LEU A 16 -12.81 -3.42 4.62
CA LEU A 16 -11.85 -4.36 4.01
C LEU A 16 -12.53 -5.71 3.73
N VAL A 17 -12.85 -5.99 2.47
CA VAL A 17 -13.43 -7.29 2.07
C VAL A 17 -12.31 -8.31 1.84
N ILE A 18 -11.95 -9.08 2.88
CA ILE A 18 -10.91 -10.10 2.81
C ILE A 18 -11.52 -11.45 2.40
N ARG A 19 -11.52 -11.78 1.11
CA ARG A 19 -11.82 -13.15 0.64
C ARG A 19 -10.58 -14.02 0.80
N ARG A 20 -10.65 -15.05 1.66
CA ARG A 20 -9.59 -16.04 1.88
C ARG A 20 -9.49 -17.00 0.69
N GLY A 21 -8.87 -16.54 -0.39
CA GLY A 21 -8.51 -17.34 -1.57
C GLY A 21 -7.14 -16.89 -2.05
N ARG A 22 -6.16 -17.80 -1.96
CA ARG A 22 -4.74 -17.66 -2.28
C ARG A 22 -4.39 -16.56 -3.32
N HIS A 23 -3.56 -15.60 -2.88
CA HIS A 23 -2.57 -14.77 -3.63
C HIS A 23 -2.89 -13.33 -4.06
N SER A 24 -4.06 -12.76 -3.78
CA SER A 24 -4.24 -11.29 -3.79
C SER A 24 -5.61 -10.95 -3.22
N VAL A 25 -5.66 -9.95 -2.34
CA VAL A 25 -6.92 -9.43 -1.80
C VAL A 25 -7.24 -8.15 -2.55
N SER A 26 -8.47 -7.96 -2.99
CA SER A 26 -8.88 -6.65 -3.51
C SER A 26 -9.26 -5.73 -2.36
N ALA A 27 -8.61 -4.59 -2.22
CA ALA A 27 -8.95 -3.58 -1.23
C ALA A 27 -9.05 -2.19 -1.87
N TRP A 28 -9.77 -1.29 -1.22
CA TRP A 28 -9.78 0.11 -1.62
C TRP A 28 -8.42 0.75 -1.31
N CYS A 29 -7.80 1.39 -2.30
CA CYS A 29 -6.59 2.17 -2.14
C CYS A 29 -6.92 3.65 -2.25
N ASP A 30 -6.65 4.41 -1.20
CA ASP A 30 -6.95 5.85 -1.13
C ASP A 30 -6.16 6.64 -2.19
N GLY A 31 -4.85 6.37 -2.32
CA GLY A 31 -4.01 7.04 -3.32
C GLY A 31 -4.35 6.71 -4.78
N CYS A 32 -5.05 5.59 -5.04
CA CYS A 32 -5.53 5.25 -6.39
C CYS A 32 -7.02 5.56 -6.61
N ALA A 33 -7.74 5.94 -5.56
CA ALA A 33 -9.19 6.16 -5.52
C ALA A 33 -10.02 5.05 -6.21
N GLN A 34 -9.59 3.80 -6.07
CA GLN A 34 -10.26 2.65 -6.70
C GLN A 34 -10.00 1.35 -5.93
N GLN A 35 -10.78 0.32 -6.25
CA GLN A 35 -10.54 -1.04 -5.76
C GLN A 35 -9.38 -1.67 -6.54
N VAL A 36 -8.27 -1.91 -5.86
CA VAL A 36 -7.03 -2.46 -6.44
C VAL A 36 -6.71 -3.80 -5.80
N GLN A 37 -5.83 -4.57 -6.44
CA GLN A 37 -5.20 -5.70 -5.77
C GLN A 37 -4.20 -5.17 -4.75
N VAL A 38 -4.27 -5.73 -3.55
CA VAL A 38 -3.30 -5.52 -2.49
C VAL A 38 -2.67 -6.85 -2.11
N VAL A 39 -1.39 -6.78 -1.80
CA VAL A 39 -0.56 -7.93 -1.45
C VAL A 39 0.19 -7.64 -0.15
N THR A 40 0.64 -8.65 0.56
CA THR A 40 1.46 -8.41 1.76
C THR A 40 2.79 -7.77 1.40
N ALA A 41 3.46 -7.11 2.36
CA ALA A 41 4.82 -6.59 2.16
C ALA A 41 5.83 -7.67 1.72
N GLU A 42 5.60 -8.93 2.12
CA GLU A 42 6.43 -10.08 1.72
C GLU A 42 6.20 -10.49 0.26
N GLU A 43 4.95 -10.51 -0.19
CA GLU A 43 4.62 -10.74 -1.59
C GLU A 43 5.09 -9.57 -2.47
N ALA A 44 4.91 -8.32 -2.04
CA ALA A 44 5.39 -7.14 -2.75
C ALA A 44 6.91 -7.21 -2.98
N ALA A 45 7.67 -7.54 -1.93
CA ALA A 45 9.11 -7.75 -1.99
C ALA A 45 9.48 -8.82 -3.03
N SER A 46 8.73 -9.92 -3.08
CA SER A 46 8.93 -11.02 -4.03
C SER A 46 8.59 -10.60 -5.47
N ILE A 47 7.55 -9.78 -5.69
CA ILE A 47 7.12 -9.31 -7.00
C ILE A 47 8.16 -8.36 -7.64
N VAL A 48 8.72 -7.44 -6.86
CA VAL A 48 9.73 -6.48 -7.36
C VAL A 48 11.18 -6.95 -7.19
N GLY A 49 11.40 -8.11 -6.54
CA GLY A 49 12.74 -8.66 -6.32
C GLY A 49 13.59 -7.84 -5.34
N VAL A 50 12.98 -7.25 -4.31
CA VAL A 50 13.68 -6.47 -3.27
C VAL A 50 13.48 -7.09 -1.90
N SER A 51 14.20 -6.59 -0.89
CA SER A 51 13.99 -7.03 0.49
C SER A 51 12.71 -6.44 1.09
N ARG A 52 12.06 -7.13 2.04
CA ARG A 52 10.94 -6.58 2.82
C ARG A 52 11.29 -5.24 3.48
N ARG A 53 12.54 -5.07 3.91
CA ARG A 53 13.05 -3.82 4.50
C ARG A 53 13.04 -2.65 3.50
N THR A 54 13.23 -2.94 2.21
CA THR A 54 13.10 -1.96 1.13
C THR A 54 11.64 -1.55 0.93
N ILE A 55 10.71 -2.51 0.96
CA ILE A 55 9.27 -2.23 0.88
C ILE A 55 8.83 -1.32 2.04
N TYR A 56 9.25 -1.62 3.27
CA TYR A 56 8.93 -0.75 4.42
C TYR A 56 9.52 0.65 4.27
N ARG A 57 10.73 0.80 3.72
CA ARG A 57 11.31 2.11 3.42
C ARG A 57 10.53 2.87 2.35
N TRP A 58 10.02 2.19 1.32
CA TRP A 58 9.19 2.82 0.30
C TRP A 58 7.84 3.24 0.84
N ALA A 59 7.25 2.43 1.73
CA ALA A 59 6.02 2.78 2.44
C ALA A 59 6.23 4.01 3.34
N ASP A 60 7.29 4.01 4.15
CA ASP A 60 7.66 5.12 5.04
C ASP A 60 7.96 6.41 4.28
N ALA A 61 8.57 6.29 3.09
CA ALA A 61 8.83 7.41 2.18
C ALA A 61 7.64 7.76 1.28
N GLU A 62 6.45 7.19 1.52
CA GLU A 62 5.21 7.41 0.74
C GLU A 62 5.35 7.16 -0.78
N LYS A 63 6.36 6.39 -1.19
CA LYS A 63 6.60 6.02 -2.60
C LYS A 63 5.65 4.94 -3.09
N ILE A 64 5.15 4.13 -2.17
CA ILE A 64 4.15 3.10 -2.45
C ILE A 64 2.92 3.28 -1.57
N HIS A 65 1.74 3.11 -2.14
CA HIS A 65 0.52 3.11 -1.34
C HIS A 65 0.42 1.84 -0.50
N PHE A 66 0.12 2.02 0.78
CA PHE A 66 -0.08 0.93 1.72
C PHE A 66 -1.31 1.17 2.61
N THR A 67 -1.86 0.09 3.13
CA THR A 67 -2.91 0.09 4.15
C THR A 67 -2.48 -0.86 5.26
N GLU A 68 -2.46 -0.35 6.49
CA GLU A 68 -2.32 -1.19 7.67
C GLU A 68 -3.68 -1.82 8.03
N ILE A 69 -3.68 -3.13 8.24
CA ILE A 69 -4.86 -3.85 8.73
C ILE A 69 -4.78 -4.04 10.24
N SER A 70 -5.92 -4.26 10.89
CA SER A 70 -6.08 -4.37 12.35
C SER A 70 -5.18 -5.41 13.04
N ASP A 71 -4.59 -6.31 12.25
CA ASP A 71 -3.65 -7.35 12.67
C ASP A 71 -2.17 -6.87 12.66
N GLY A 72 -1.92 -5.57 12.43
CA GLY A 72 -0.58 -4.98 12.34
C GLY A 72 0.19 -5.34 11.07
N ARG A 73 -0.48 -5.90 10.06
CA ARG A 73 0.11 -6.24 8.76
C ARG A 73 -0.10 -5.12 7.75
N LEU A 74 0.89 -4.94 6.88
CA LEU A 74 0.87 -3.98 5.78
C LEU A 74 0.44 -4.65 4.49
N LEU A 75 -0.62 -4.11 3.89
CA LEU A 75 -1.08 -4.45 2.56
C LEU A 75 -0.63 -3.37 1.57
N ILE A 76 0.09 -3.78 0.54
CA ILE A 76 0.71 -2.93 -0.46
C ILE A 76 -0.13 -2.94 -1.74
N CYS A 77 -0.42 -1.75 -2.26
CA CYS A 77 -1.10 -1.58 -3.54
C CYS A 77 -0.22 -2.03 -4.71
N THR A 78 -0.73 -2.95 -5.55
CA THR A 78 0.03 -3.43 -6.72
C THR A 78 0.22 -2.37 -7.79
N ASN A 79 -0.71 -1.43 -7.97
CA ASN A 79 -0.60 -0.38 -8.98
C ASN A 79 0.59 0.56 -8.69
N SER A 80 0.70 0.98 -7.44
CA SER A 80 1.79 1.84 -6.99
C SER A 80 3.13 1.10 -6.98
N LEU A 81 3.11 -0.19 -6.67
CA LEU A 81 4.28 -1.06 -6.76
C LEU A 81 4.80 -1.21 -8.20
N ASP A 82 3.89 -1.34 -9.18
CA ASP A 82 4.28 -1.43 -10.60
C ASP A 82 4.90 -0.13 -11.11
N ALA A 83 4.37 1.03 -10.69
CA ALA A 83 4.96 2.33 -11.01
C ALA A 83 6.42 2.43 -10.53
N CYS A 84 6.70 2.02 -9.29
CA CYS A 84 8.07 2.03 -8.74
C CYS A 84 8.98 1.00 -9.44
N ARG A 85 8.43 -0.10 -9.98
CA ARG A 85 9.19 -1.07 -10.77
C ARG A 85 9.62 -0.52 -12.13
N GLN A 86 8.84 0.36 -12.73
CA GLN A 86 9.14 0.94 -14.05
C GLN A 86 10.31 1.92 -13.97
N GLU A 87 10.50 2.64 -12.86
CA GLU A 87 11.66 3.54 -12.67
C GLU A 87 13.03 2.84 -12.83
N LYS A 88 13.10 1.52 -12.62
CA LYS A 88 14.32 0.72 -12.80
C LYS A 88 14.55 0.18 -14.21
N ARG A 89 13.53 0.25 -15.09
CA ARG A 89 13.61 -0.22 -16.50
C ARG A 89 14.00 0.89 -17.48
N ASP A 90 13.87 2.14 -17.08
CA ASP A 90 14.30 3.32 -17.83
C ASP A 90 15.72 3.82 -17.42
N GLU A 91 16.57 2.95 -16.87
CA GLU A 91 18.00 3.24 -16.71
C GLU A 91 18.77 2.53 -17.84
N PRO A 92 19.08 3.22 -18.97
CA PRO A 92 19.94 2.67 -20.00
C PRO A 92 21.38 2.75 -19.50
N ASN A 93 21.88 1.69 -18.85
CA ASN A 93 23.28 1.23 -18.75
C ASN A 93 23.49 0.45 -17.43
N GLY A 94 23.39 -0.87 -17.50
CA GLY A 94 23.94 -1.74 -16.44
C GLY A 94 25.47 -1.71 -16.45
N PRO A 95 26.14 -1.88 -15.30
CA PRO A 95 27.60 -1.80 -15.24
C PRO A 95 28.24 -2.98 -15.98
N SER A 96 29.26 -2.65 -16.78
CA SER A 96 30.18 -3.59 -17.44
C SER A 96 31.10 -4.31 -16.45
#